data_AF-A0AAU5XSS4-F1
#
_entry.id   AF-A0AAU5XSS4-F1
#
_cell.length_a   1.000
_cell.length_b   1.000
_cell.length_c   1.000
_cell.angle_alpha   90.00
_cell.angle_beta   90.00
_cell.angle_gamma   90.00
#
_symmetry.space_group_name_H-M   'P 1'
#
loop_
_entity.id
_entity.type
_entity.pdbx_description
1 polymer ?
#
loop_
_entity_poly.entity_id
_entity_poly.type
_entity_poly.pdbx_seq_one_letter_code
_entity_poly.pdbx_strand_id
1 'polypeptide(L)'
;MAGRARSRRGEGDRLKADVLAAVNRLLAEWGDHEKLTMRAVAKEVGVAAPTIYLHFADKTELVWAALADKYEQLADPPRAARSSSTTRPRSARPSKNCCAT
;
A
#
# COMPACT_ATOMS: atom_id res chain seq x y z
N MET A 1 30.11 0.42 -13.64
CA MET A 1 28.82 -0.24 -13.39
C MET A 1 27.99 0.62 -12.45
N ALA A 2 26.90 1.20 -12.95
CA ALA A 2 26.08 2.14 -12.20
C ALA A 2 25.30 1.41 -11.09
N GLY A 3 25.46 1.88 -9.85
CA GLY A 3 24.76 1.34 -8.69
C GLY A 3 23.26 1.42 -8.90
N ARG A 4 22.60 0.26 -8.79
CA ARG A 4 21.14 0.15 -8.83
C ARG A 4 20.58 1.09 -7.77
N ALA A 5 19.87 2.14 -8.20
CA ALA A 5 19.20 3.05 -7.31
C ALA A 5 18.34 2.21 -6.38
N ARG A 6 18.74 2.13 -5.09
CA ARG A 6 17.89 1.53 -4.07
C ARG A 6 16.60 2.33 -4.14
N SER A 7 15.50 1.66 -4.50
CA SER A 7 14.18 2.25 -4.49
C SER A 7 14.03 3.03 -3.17
N ARG A 8 13.52 4.25 -3.24
CA ARG A 8 13.44 5.11 -2.05
C ARG A 8 12.72 4.32 -0.97
N ARG A 9 13.28 4.24 0.23
CA ARG A 9 12.74 3.45 1.35
C ARG A 9 11.23 3.74 1.47
N GLY A 10 10.39 2.72 1.30
CA GLY A 10 8.93 2.82 1.22
C GLY A 10 8.31 2.57 -0.17
N GLU A 11 9.07 2.68 -1.26
CA GLU A 11 8.57 2.37 -2.62
C GLU A 11 8.41 0.87 -2.83
N GLY A 12 9.28 0.05 -2.22
CA GLY A 12 9.14 -1.41 -2.18
C GLY A 12 7.95 -1.89 -1.35
N ASP A 13 7.65 -1.22 -0.24
CA ASP A 13 6.49 -1.57 0.61
C ASP A 13 5.17 -1.21 -0.09
N ARG A 14 5.13 -0.07 -0.80
CA ARG A 14 3.99 0.30 -1.65
C ARG A 14 3.78 -0.69 -2.79
N LEU A 15 4.86 -1.05 -3.49
CA LEU A 15 4.80 -2.05 -4.54
C LEU A 15 4.29 -3.40 -4.00
N LYS A 16 4.76 -3.81 -2.82
CA LYS A 16 4.29 -5.02 -2.15
C LYS A 16 2.79 -4.94 -1.89
N ALA A 17 2.30 -3.85 -1.34
CA ALA A 17 0.86 -3.64 -1.10
C ALA A 17 0.04 -3.66 -2.41
N ASP A 18 0.52 -3.01 -3.48
CA ASP A 18 -0.14 -3.00 -4.78
C ASP A 18 -0.23 -4.40 -5.39
N VAL A 19 0.84 -5.18 -5.26
CA VAL A 19 0.90 -6.58 -5.69
C VAL A 19 -0.10 -7.44 -4.91
N LEU A 20 -0.15 -7.31 -3.58
CA LEU A 20 -1.09 -8.07 -2.74
C LEU A 20 -2.55 -7.70 -3.06
N ALA A 21 -2.84 -6.43 -3.27
CA ALA A 21 -4.17 -5.98 -3.68
C ALA A 21 -4.60 -6.56 -5.04
N ALA A 22 -3.68 -6.59 -6.01
CA ALA A 22 -3.94 -7.20 -7.32
C ALA A 22 -4.18 -8.71 -7.21
N VAL A 23 -3.35 -9.43 -6.45
CA VAL A 23 -3.53 -10.87 -6.21
C VAL A 23 -4.90 -11.15 -5.57
N ASN A 24 -5.28 -10.37 -4.56
CA ASN A 24 -6.57 -10.51 -3.90
C ASN A 24 -7.76 -10.28 -4.86
N ARG A 25 -7.66 -9.35 -5.81
CA ARG A 25 -8.66 -9.15 -6.86
C ARG A 25 -8.74 -10.36 -7.80
N LEU A 26 -7.60 -10.84 -8.28
CA LEU A 26 -7.53 -11.99 -9.18
C LEU A 26 -8.07 -13.27 -8.53
N LEU A 27 -7.74 -13.51 -7.25
CA LEU A 27 -8.26 -14.65 -6.50
C LEU A 27 -9.79 -14.55 -6.31
N ALA A 28 -10.32 -13.35 -6.06
CA ALA A 28 -11.76 -13.14 -5.95
C ALA A 28 -12.50 -13.34 -7.28
N GLU A 29 -11.89 -12.96 -8.40
CA GLU A 29 -12.48 -13.11 -9.73
C GLU A 29 -12.39 -14.55 -10.26
N TRP A 30 -11.24 -15.20 -10.10
CA TRP A 30 -11.01 -16.54 -10.66
C TRP A 30 -11.53 -17.68 -9.78
N GLY A 31 -11.69 -17.42 -8.48
CA GLY A 31 -12.09 -18.42 -7.49
C GLY A 31 -11.05 -19.51 -7.21
N ASP A 32 -9.91 -19.48 -7.90
CA ASP A 32 -8.86 -20.49 -7.76
C ASP A 32 -7.46 -19.89 -7.94
N HIS A 33 -6.59 -20.21 -6.98
CA HIS A 33 -5.17 -19.90 -6.99
C HIS A 33 -4.37 -20.67 -8.06
N GLU A 34 -4.86 -21.78 -8.61
CA GLU A 34 -4.16 -22.53 -9.65
C GLU A 34 -3.93 -21.69 -10.91
N LYS A 35 -4.93 -20.88 -11.29
CA LYS A 35 -4.87 -19.94 -12.42
C LYS A 35 -3.89 -18.79 -12.20
N LEU A 36 -3.47 -18.56 -10.95
CA LEU A 36 -2.55 -17.49 -10.60
C LEU A 36 -1.12 -17.83 -11.02
N THR A 37 -0.49 -16.93 -11.76
CA THR A 37 0.92 -17.04 -12.14
C THR A 37 1.65 -15.74 -11.85
N MET A 38 2.94 -15.82 -11.56
CA MET A 38 3.79 -14.64 -11.32
C MET A 38 3.71 -13.64 -12.49
N ARG A 39 3.59 -14.14 -13.72
CA ARG A 39 3.45 -13.31 -14.93
C ARG A 39 2.09 -12.64 -15.03
N ALA A 40 1.01 -13.32 -14.68
CA ALA A 40 -0.32 -12.72 -14.69
C ALA A 40 -0.41 -11.59 -13.66
N VAL A 41 0.15 -11.80 -12.46
CA VAL A 41 0.21 -10.77 -11.42
C VAL A 41 1.07 -9.57 -11.86
N ALA A 42 2.23 -9.82 -12.48
CA ALA A 42 3.06 -8.76 -13.04
C ALA A 42 2.31 -7.91 -14.08
N LYS A 43 1.54 -8.56 -14.95
CA LYS A 43 0.72 -7.88 -15.95
C LYS A 43 -0.40 -7.05 -15.31
N GLU A 44 -1.06 -7.60 -14.30
CA GLU A 44 -2.16 -6.94 -13.57
C GLU A 44 -1.68 -5.68 -12.84
N VAL A 45 -0.51 -5.75 -12.19
CA VAL A 45 0.07 -4.61 -11.45
C VAL A 45 0.77 -3.63 -12.39
N GLY A 46 1.09 -4.04 -13.63
CA GLY A 46 1.81 -3.22 -14.59
C GLY A 46 3.31 -3.12 -14.33
N VAL A 47 3.90 -4.13 -13.70
CA VAL A 47 5.32 -4.15 -13.28
C VAL A 47 6.08 -5.28 -13.95
N ALA A 48 7.39 -5.14 -14.06
CA ALA A 48 8.22 -6.21 -14.61
C ALA A 48 8.29 -7.39 -13.63
N ALA A 49 8.07 -8.62 -14.12
CA ALA A 49 8.11 -9.84 -13.31
C ALA A 49 9.36 -9.99 -12.40
N PRO A 50 10.60 -9.65 -12.85
CA PRO A 50 11.79 -9.68 -11.99
C PRO A 50 11.67 -8.82 -10.73
N THR A 51 10.85 -7.76 -10.75
CA THR A 51 10.63 -6.88 -9.60
C THR A 51 9.82 -7.59 -8.53
N ILE A 52 8.84 -8.42 -8.94
CA ILE A 52 8.03 -9.21 -7.99
C ILE A 52 8.89 -10.25 -7.29
N TYR A 53 9.83 -10.88 -8.02
CA TYR A 53 10.78 -11.84 -7.43
C TYR A 53 11.73 -11.22 -6.39
N LEU A 54 11.86 -9.88 -6.32
CA LEU A 54 12.62 -9.23 -5.24
C LEU A 54 11.85 -9.18 -3.92
N HIS A 55 10.52 -9.35 -3.97
CA HIS A 55 9.63 -9.24 -2.82
C HIS A 55 9.01 -10.57 -2.40
N PHE A 56 8.95 -11.54 -3.31
CA PHE A 56 8.38 -12.87 -3.09
C PHE A 56 9.26 -13.91 -3.80
N ALA A 57 9.68 -14.94 -3.08
CA ALA A 57 10.51 -16.01 -3.62
C ALA A 57 9.73 -16.87 -4.62
N ASP A 58 8.45 -17.14 -4.34
CA ASP A 58 7.62 -17.99 -5.18
C ASP A 58 6.12 -17.63 -5.13
N LYS A 59 5.33 -18.35 -5.95
CA LYS A 59 3.87 -18.21 -6.03
C LYS A 59 3.19 -18.54 -4.71
N THR A 60 3.69 -19.54 -3.99
CA THR A 60 3.09 -20.01 -2.73
C THR A 60 3.22 -18.92 -1.67
N GLU A 61 4.40 -18.33 -1.51
CA GLU A 61 4.65 -17.19 -0.62
C GLU A 61 3.75 -16.00 -0.98
N LEU A 62 3.58 -15.71 -2.27
CA LEU A 62 2.70 -14.65 -2.74
C LEU A 62 1.23 -14.88 -2.33
N VAL A 63 0.74 -16.12 -2.50
CA VAL A 63 -0.63 -16.48 -2.12
C VAL A 63 -0.81 -16.40 -0.60
N TRP A 64 0.14 -16.93 0.18
CA TRP A 64 0.10 -16.84 1.65
C TRP A 64 0.10 -15.39 2.14
N ALA A 65 0.93 -14.54 1.56
CA ALA A 65 0.98 -13.13 1.91
C ALA A 65 -0.34 -12.41 1.57
N ALA A 66 -0.96 -12.74 0.43
CA ALA A 66 -2.24 -12.14 0.04
C ALA A 66 -3.39 -12.58 0.96
N LEU A 67 -3.41 -13.86 1.35
CA LEU A 67 -4.36 -14.38 2.33
C LEU A 67 -4.18 -13.72 3.70
N ALA A 68 -2.94 -13.63 4.20
CA ALA A 68 -2.65 -12.98 5.47
C ALA A 68 -3.11 -11.52 5.49
N ASP A 69 -2.80 -10.76 4.44
CA ASP A 69 -3.27 -9.38 4.25
C ASP A 69 -4.80 -9.29 4.23
N LYS A 70 -5.47 -10.24 3.57
CA LYS A 70 -6.93 -10.29 3.54
C LYS A 70 -7.54 -10.59 4.90
N TYR A 71 -6.95 -11.52 5.65
CA TYR A 71 -7.38 -11.82 7.01
C TYR A 71 -7.12 -10.64 7.95
N GLU A 72 -6.02 -9.92 7.80
CA GLU A 72 -5.76 -8.70 8.56
C GLU A 72 -6.81 -7.61 8.28
N GLN A 73 -7.17 -7.39 7.01
CA GLN A 73 -8.26 -6.47 6.65
C GLN A 73 -9.63 -6.87 7.20
N LEU A 74 -9.88 -8.18 7.38
CA LEU A 74 -11.12 -8.68 7.98
C LEU A 74 -11.08 -8.63 9.51
N ALA A 75 -9.90 -8.82 10.10
CA ALA A 75 -9.65 -8.80 11.53
C ALA A 75 -9.54 -7.37 12.08
N ASP A 76 -9.24 -6.38 11.23
CA ASP A 76 -9.35 -4.97 11.56
C ASP A 76 -10.82 -4.54 11.37
N PRO A 77 -11.65 -4.50 12.43
CA PRO A 77 -12.98 -3.91 12.30
C PRO A 77 -12.76 -2.48 11.81
N PRO A 78 -13.46 -2.01 10.76
CA PRO A 78 -13.24 -0.68 10.22
C PRO A 78 -13.36 0.31 11.37
N ARG A 79 -12.22 0.84 11.82
CA ARG A 79 -12.17 1.92 12.80
C ARG A 79 -12.69 3.12 12.06
N ALA A 80 -14.02 3.25 12.08
CA ALA A 80 -14.79 4.32 11.45
C ALA A 80 -13.98 5.60 11.57
N ALA A 81 -13.67 6.16 10.40
CA ALA A 81 -12.71 7.23 10.18
C ALA A 81 -12.64 8.20 11.37
N ARG A 82 -11.53 8.17 12.11
CA ARG A 82 -11.07 9.40 12.75
C ARG A 82 -10.43 10.21 11.64
N SER A 83 -11.26 10.97 10.93
CA SER A 83 -10.83 12.15 10.21
C SER A 83 -10.01 13.00 11.18
N SER A 84 -8.68 12.95 11.03
CA SER A 84 -7.79 13.94 11.61
C SER A 84 -7.90 15.24 10.80
N SER A 85 -9.10 15.80 10.72
CA SER A 85 -9.29 17.22 10.46
C SER A 85 -9.18 17.95 11.80
N THR A 86 -8.00 17.95 12.39
CA THR A 86 -7.66 18.97 13.39
C THR A 86 -6.91 20.07 12.67
N THR A 87 -7.71 20.99 12.11
CA THR A 87 -7.54 22.44 12.24
C THR A 87 -6.14 22.89 12.63
N ARG A 88 -5.39 23.36 11.63
CA ARG A 88 -4.27 24.29 11.83
C ARG A 88 -4.74 25.43 12.75
N PRO A 89 -4.16 25.65 13.93
CA PRO A 89 -4.56 26.78 14.76
C PRO A 89 -4.19 28.06 14.00
N ARG A 90 -5.18 28.94 13.81
CA ARG A 90 -4.97 30.30 13.32
C ARG A 90 -3.98 30.95 14.27
N SER A 91 -2.76 31.18 13.80
CA SER A 91 -1.79 32.00 14.49
C SER A 91 -2.42 33.37 14.69
N ALA A 92 -2.81 33.64 15.93
CA ALA A 92 -3.21 34.95 16.40
C ALA A 92 -2.10 35.94 16.06
N ARG A 93 -2.46 36.97 15.29
CA ARG A 93 -1.63 38.15 15.07
C ARG A 93 -1.99 39.10 16.22
N PRO A 94 -1.11 39.39 17.20
CA PRO A 94 -1.44 40.38 18.22
C PRO A 94 -1.41 41.76 17.54
N SER A 95 -2.59 42.35 17.36
CA SER A 95 -2.75 43.74 16.96
C SER A 95 -2.36 44.63 18.14
N LYS A 96 -1.21 45.30 18.04
CA LYS A 96 -0.88 46.44 18.89
C LYS A 96 -1.67 47.64 18.40
N ASN A 97 -2.26 48.36 19.36
CA ASN A 97 -2.85 49.71 19.30
C ASN A 97 -4.38 49.73 19.43
N CYS A 98 -4.84 50.17 20.61
CA CYS A 98 -5.79 51.28 20.80
C CYS A 98 -6.09 51.41 22.31
N CYS A 99 -5.15 51.98 23.07
CA CYS A 99 -5.49 52.67 24.32
C CYS A 99 -5.79 54.13 23.95
N ALA A 100 -7.04 54.53 24.13
CA ALA A 100 -7.48 55.92 24.19
C ALA A 100 -8.66 55.98 25.16
N THR A 101 -8.43 56.48 26.37
CA THR A 101 -9.20 57.50 27.11
C THR A 101 -8.50 57.71 28.45
#